data_AF-A0A7S4Q8M1-F1
#
_entry.id   AF-A0A7S4Q8M1-F1
#
_cell.length_a   1.000
_cell.length_b   1.000
_cell.length_c   1.000
_cell.angle_alpha   90.00
_cell.angle_beta   90.00
_cell.angle_gamma   90.00
#
_symmetry.space_group_name_H-M   'P 1'
#
loop_
_entity.id
_entity.type
_entity.pdbx_description
1 polymer ?
#
loop_
_entity_poly.entity_id
_entity_poly.type
_entity_poly.pdbx_seq_one_letter_code
_entity_poly.pdbx_strand_id
1 'polypeptide(L)'
;MQPRVALLALALCFGAASGMRRGEAQRQDPKGAGQPEPTMQLACQECNKHAPYLTDCTCFASDIMGTFENDATKTLTTRKEFGTETVNTGAARLAEGWMWHCRPVSGTPDLWKPCP
;
A
#
# COMPACT_ATOMS: atom_id res chain seq x y z
N MET A 1 -25.35 -53.31 -22.32
CA MET A 1 -24.29 -52.27 -22.26
C MET A 1 -24.67 -51.24 -21.21
N GLN A 2 -23.77 -51.02 -20.24
CA GLN A 2 -24.10 -50.56 -18.89
C GLN A 2 -24.27 -49.03 -18.78
N PRO A 3 -25.38 -48.53 -18.18
CA PRO A 3 -25.60 -47.10 -17.93
C PRO A 3 -24.65 -46.51 -16.85
N ARG A 4 -23.84 -47.35 -16.21
CA ARG A 4 -22.90 -46.96 -15.15
C ARG A 4 -21.68 -46.18 -15.67
N VAL A 5 -21.29 -46.40 -16.92
CA VAL A 5 -20.09 -45.74 -17.50
C VAL A 5 -20.36 -44.26 -17.80
N ALA A 6 -21.59 -43.93 -18.24
CA ALA A 6 -21.97 -42.55 -18.56
C ALA A 6 -22.06 -41.65 -17.32
N LEU A 7 -22.52 -42.19 -16.18
CA LEU A 7 -22.60 -41.46 -14.91
C LEU A 7 -21.22 -41.16 -14.29
N LEU A 8 -20.25 -42.08 -14.46
CA LEU A 8 -18.87 -41.88 -14.01
C LEU A 8 -18.13 -40.83 -14.85
N ALA A 9 -18.38 -40.77 -16.16
CA ALA A 9 -17.76 -39.77 -17.03
C ALA A 9 -18.26 -38.34 -16.74
N LEU A 10 -19.55 -38.17 -16.43
CA LEU A 10 -20.10 -36.85 -16.13
C LEU A 10 -19.61 -36.30 -14.78
N ALA A 11 -19.37 -37.16 -13.78
CA ALA A 11 -18.84 -36.75 -12.49
C ALA A 11 -17.37 -36.28 -12.55
N LEU A 12 -16.56 -36.84 -13.46
CA LEU A 12 -15.17 -36.39 -13.64
C LEU A 12 -15.05 -35.00 -14.30
N CYS A 13 -16.02 -34.57 -15.09
CA CYS A 13 -15.97 -33.28 -15.79
C CYS A 13 -16.34 -32.07 -14.90
N PHE A 14 -17.01 -32.28 -13.76
CA PHE A 14 -17.36 -31.19 -12.83
C PHE A 14 -16.36 -31.02 -11.67
N GLY A 15 -15.45 -31.97 -11.45
CA GLY A 15 -14.46 -31.90 -10.37
C GLY A 15 -13.29 -30.93 -10.61
N ALA A 16 -13.11 -30.42 -11.82
CA ALA A 16 -11.97 -29.57 -12.19
C ALA A 16 -12.23 -28.04 -12.03
N ALA A 17 -13.44 -27.62 -11.64
CA ALA A 17 -13.83 -26.22 -11.62
C ALA A 17 -13.85 -25.56 -10.23
N SER A 18 -13.29 -26.20 -9.21
CA SER A 18 -13.19 -25.61 -7.85
C SER A 18 -11.75 -25.40 -7.41
N GLY A 19 -10.87 -25.03 -8.35
CA GLY A 19 -9.63 -24.33 -8.05
C GLY A 19 -9.91 -22.85 -7.79
N MET A 20 -10.80 -22.52 -6.86
CA MET A 20 -10.85 -21.17 -6.30
C MET A 20 -9.48 -20.99 -5.65
N ARG A 21 -8.56 -20.29 -6.32
CA ARG A 21 -7.42 -19.72 -5.64
C ARG A 21 -8.03 -18.79 -4.61
N ARG A 22 -8.24 -19.31 -3.39
CA ARG A 22 -8.40 -18.48 -2.21
C ARG A 22 -7.28 -17.48 -2.35
N GLY A 23 -7.63 -16.22 -2.53
CA GLY A 23 -6.65 -15.17 -2.56
C GLY A 23 -5.86 -15.31 -1.28
N GLU A 24 -4.69 -15.96 -1.36
CA GLU A 24 -3.56 -15.55 -0.58
C GLU A 24 -3.47 -14.08 -0.91
N ALA A 25 -4.03 -13.26 -0.02
CA ALA A 25 -3.72 -11.85 0.02
C ALA A 25 -2.20 -11.84 -0.03
N GLN A 26 -1.63 -11.51 -1.19
CA GLN A 26 -0.21 -11.59 -1.43
C GLN A 26 0.39 -10.73 -0.34
N ARG A 27 1.00 -11.39 0.66
CA ARG A 27 1.46 -10.73 1.87
C ARG A 27 2.56 -9.80 1.39
N GLN A 28 2.25 -8.52 1.26
CA GLN A 28 3.22 -7.54 0.86
C GLN A 28 4.16 -7.40 2.04
N ASP A 29 5.42 -7.75 1.84
CA ASP A 29 6.45 -7.42 2.82
C ASP A 29 6.69 -5.91 2.76
N PRO A 30 7.05 -5.27 3.89
CA PRO A 30 7.51 -3.89 3.86
C PRO A 30 8.68 -3.73 2.89
N LYS A 31 8.67 -2.63 2.13
CA LYS A 31 9.75 -2.21 1.23
C LYS A 31 11.06 -1.99 1.98
N GLY A 32 10.97 -1.60 3.25
CA GLY A 32 12.10 -1.44 4.16
C GLY A 32 12.49 0.02 4.40
N ALA A 33 13.52 0.18 5.24
CA ALA A 33 13.85 1.45 5.87
C ALA A 33 14.01 2.62 4.87
N GLY A 34 13.34 3.73 5.17
CA GLY A 34 13.41 4.97 4.39
C GLY A 34 12.52 4.98 3.14
N GLN A 35 11.72 3.94 2.90
CA GLN A 35 10.77 3.91 1.80
C GLN A 35 9.33 4.02 2.32
N PRO A 36 8.51 4.95 1.79
CA PRO A 36 7.11 5.03 2.19
C PRO A 36 6.30 3.81 1.74
N GLU A 37 5.53 3.27 2.68
CA GLU A 37 4.65 2.15 2.46
C GLU A 37 3.28 2.58 1.94
N PRO A 38 2.59 1.76 1.12
CA PRO A 38 1.29 2.13 0.59
C PRO A 38 0.18 2.11 1.66
N THR A 39 0.43 1.51 2.83
CA THR A 39 -0.55 1.44 3.93
C THR A 39 0.11 1.63 5.28
N MET A 40 -0.64 2.17 6.25
CA MET A 40 -0.20 2.30 7.64
C MET A 40 0.24 0.97 8.25
N GLN A 41 -0.46 -0.11 7.90
CA GLN A 41 -0.23 -1.42 8.49
C GLN A 41 1.12 -2.01 8.07
N LEU A 42 1.56 -1.78 6.83
CA LEU A 42 2.89 -2.19 6.37
C LEU A 42 3.99 -1.39 7.08
N ALA A 43 3.83 -0.08 7.24
CA ALA A 43 4.78 0.74 7.98
C ALA A 43 4.90 0.28 9.45
N CYS A 44 3.77 -0.04 10.09
CA CYS A 44 3.77 -0.58 11.45
C CYS A 44 4.38 -1.98 11.54
N GLN A 45 4.18 -2.85 10.54
CA GLN A 45 4.85 -4.16 10.49
C GLN A 45 6.36 -4.02 10.43
N GLU A 46 6.87 -3.06 9.65
CA GLU A 46 8.30 -2.75 9.60
C GLU A 46 8.80 -2.31 10.98
N CYS A 47 8.14 -1.34 11.61
CA CYS A 47 8.52 -0.88 12.94
C CYS A 47 8.52 -2.01 13.97
N ASN A 48 7.51 -2.89 13.95
CA ASN A 48 7.40 -4.00 14.89
C ASN A 48 8.55 -5.02 14.76
N LYS A 49 9.14 -5.15 13.57
CA LYS A 49 10.36 -5.94 13.37
C LYS A 49 11.58 -5.31 14.07
N HIS A 50 11.59 -3.98 14.17
CA HIS A 50 12.67 -3.21 14.80
C HIS A 50 12.41 -2.87 16.28
N ALA A 51 11.16 -2.97 16.75
CA ALA A 51 10.74 -2.64 18.10
C ALA A 51 11.58 -3.29 19.22
N PRO A 52 12.06 -4.55 19.11
CA PRO A 52 12.93 -5.14 20.14
C PRO A 52 14.25 -4.40 20.35
N TYR A 53 14.67 -3.56 19.40
CA TYR A 53 15.90 -2.78 19.45
C TYR A 53 15.65 -1.33 19.87
N LEU A 54 14.40 -0.94 20.16
CA LEU A 54 14.01 0.40 20.59
C LEU A 54 13.83 0.41 22.12
N THR A 55 14.54 1.28 22.83
CA THR A 55 14.49 1.36 24.31
C THR A 55 13.56 2.45 24.85
N ASP A 56 13.56 3.63 24.26
CA ASP A 56 12.91 4.83 24.85
C ASP A 56 11.74 5.36 24.01
N CYS A 57 11.16 4.52 23.16
CA CYS A 57 10.23 4.97 22.14
C CYS A 57 9.27 3.89 21.66
N THR A 58 8.20 4.31 20.98
CA THR A 58 7.08 3.44 20.56
C THR A 58 6.81 3.66 19.09
N CYS A 59 6.36 2.64 18.37
CA CYS A 59 6.06 2.76 16.95
C CYS A 59 4.89 3.73 16.69
N PHE A 60 5.15 4.76 15.89
CA PHE A 60 4.12 5.62 15.30
C PHE A 60 4.22 5.53 13.77
N ALA A 61 3.13 5.76 13.06
CA ALA A 61 3.10 5.85 11.61
C ALA A 61 2.30 7.07 11.14
N SER A 62 2.69 7.65 10.01
CA SER A 62 1.99 8.78 9.40
C SER A 62 2.08 8.74 7.87
N ASP A 63 1.02 9.18 7.18
CA ASP A 63 1.01 9.37 5.72
C ASP A 63 1.75 10.67 5.40
N ILE A 64 3.03 10.57 5.05
CA ILE A 64 3.87 11.74 4.78
C ILE A 64 3.50 12.43 3.46
N MET A 65 2.95 11.67 2.50
CA MET A 65 2.61 12.19 1.17
C MET A 65 1.31 12.99 1.16
N GLY A 66 0.39 12.67 2.08
CA GLY A 66 -0.82 13.45 2.32
C GLY A 66 -0.66 14.58 3.34
N THR A 67 0.39 14.55 4.16
CA THR A 67 0.57 15.51 5.27
C THR A 67 1.35 16.75 4.88
N PHE A 68 2.49 16.58 4.21
CA PHE A 68 3.40 17.69 3.94
C PHE A 68 3.07 18.35 2.61
N GLU A 69 3.22 19.69 2.57
CA GLU A 69 3.05 20.45 1.32
C GLU A 69 3.95 19.87 0.23
N ASN A 70 3.33 19.56 -0.91
CA ASN A 70 4.00 19.03 -2.08
C ASN A 70 3.45 19.68 -3.35
N ASP A 71 4.09 19.40 -4.47
CA ASP A 71 3.72 19.93 -5.78
C ASP A 71 2.71 19.05 -6.53
N ALA A 72 2.14 18.03 -5.90
CA ALA A 72 1.24 17.11 -6.59
C ALA A 72 -0.01 17.79 -7.13
N THR A 73 -0.49 18.86 -6.49
CA THR A 73 -1.64 19.65 -6.97
C THR A 73 -1.26 20.78 -7.92
N LYS A 74 0.04 21.00 -8.15
CA LYS A 74 0.52 22.15 -8.93
C LYS A 74 0.49 21.82 -10.41
N THR A 75 0.05 22.78 -11.21
CA THR A 75 0.11 22.73 -12.67
C THR A 75 1.30 23.50 -13.19
N LEU A 76 2.08 22.92 -14.10
CA LEU A 76 3.21 23.59 -14.73
C LEU A 76 2.89 23.92 -16.19
N THR A 77 2.77 25.21 -16.51
CA THR A 77 2.67 25.67 -17.90
C THR A 77 4.06 26.01 -18.41
N THR A 78 4.54 25.28 -19.42
CA THR A 78 5.85 25.48 -20.05
C THR A 78 5.68 25.99 -21.47
N ARG A 79 6.68 26.73 -21.97
CA ARG A 79 6.74 27.08 -23.39
C ARG A 79 7.18 25.83 -24.17
N LYS A 80 6.44 25.50 -25.22
CA LYS A 80 6.81 24.47 -26.19
C LYS A 80 6.86 25.10 -27.57
N GLU A 81 8.08 25.27 -28.09
CA GLU A 81 8.36 25.96 -29.35
C GLU A 81 7.71 27.36 -29.37
N PHE A 82 6.76 27.57 -30.27
CA PHE A 82 6.01 28.82 -30.43
C PHE A 82 4.71 28.87 -29.62
N GLY A 83 4.38 27.81 -28.87
CA GLY A 83 3.18 27.71 -28.02
C GLY A 83 3.50 27.48 -26.54
N THR A 84 2.45 27.21 -25.77
CA THR A 84 2.56 26.74 -24.38
C THR A 84 1.85 25.42 -24.22
N GLU A 85 2.41 24.52 -23.43
CA GLU A 85 1.73 23.30 -22.99
C GLU A 85 1.65 23.27 -21.47
N THR A 86 0.64 22.58 -20.95
CA THR A 86 0.53 22.32 -19.51
C THR A 86 0.98 20.89 -19.25
N VAL A 87 2.03 20.74 -18.46
CA VAL A 87 2.55 19.47 -17.95
C VAL A 87 2.34 19.40 -16.44
N ASN A 88 2.35 18.20 -15.87
CA ASN A 88 1.98 17.96 -14.47
C ASN A 88 0.62 18.58 -14.16
N THR A 89 -0.48 18.08 -14.72
CA THR A 89 -1.82 18.69 -14.59
C THR A 89 -2.40 18.69 -13.17
N GLY A 90 -1.61 18.37 -12.15
CA GLY A 90 -2.01 18.29 -10.76
C GLY A 90 -2.90 17.08 -10.47
N ALA A 91 -2.42 16.13 -9.67
CA ALA A 91 -3.30 15.20 -8.98
C ALA A 91 -3.98 15.92 -7.80
N ALA A 92 -5.17 15.46 -7.38
CA ALA A 92 -5.81 16.00 -6.18
C ALA A 92 -4.97 15.76 -4.91
N ARG A 93 -4.22 14.65 -4.86
CA ARG A 93 -3.18 14.32 -3.88
C ARG A 93 -2.25 13.24 -4.43
N LEU A 94 -1.08 13.08 -3.83
CA LEU A 94 -0.26 11.88 -4.01
C LEU A 94 -0.96 10.66 -3.41
N ALA A 95 -0.66 9.47 -3.97
CA ALA A 95 -0.99 8.22 -3.32
C ALA A 95 -0.37 8.18 -1.92
N GLU A 96 -1.03 7.48 -1.01
CA GLU A 96 -0.58 7.37 0.38
C GLU A 96 0.84 6.81 0.48
N GLY A 97 1.63 7.43 1.34
CA GLY A 97 3.00 7.04 1.65
C GLY A 97 3.20 7.07 3.15
N TRP A 98 2.96 5.93 3.79
CA TRP A 98 3.06 5.75 5.23
C TRP A 98 4.49 5.47 5.65
N MET A 99 4.99 6.22 6.62
CA MET A 99 6.31 6.03 7.20
C MET A 99 6.19 5.83 8.70
N TRP A 100 6.91 4.86 9.25
CA TRP A 100 6.99 4.68 10.70
C TRP A 100 8.11 5.55 11.29
N HIS A 101 7.90 6.00 12.52
CA HIS A 101 8.89 6.69 13.34
C HIS A 101 8.79 6.22 14.78
N CYS A 102 9.95 6.20 15.44
CA CYS A 102 10.11 5.83 16.85
C CYS A 102 9.43 6.83 17.81
N ARG A 103 9.23 8.09 17.40
CA ARG A 103 8.47 9.10 18.14
C ARG A 103 7.73 10.00 17.16
N PRO A 104 6.68 10.71 17.57
CA PRO A 104 6.13 11.81 16.79
C PRO A 104 7.24 12.82 16.49
N VAL A 105 7.45 13.15 15.21
CA VAL A 105 8.49 14.11 14.79
C VAL A 105 8.00 15.56 14.90
N SER A 106 6.68 15.76 15.03
CA SER A 106 6.06 17.07 15.26
C SER A 106 5.02 16.99 16.37
N GLY A 107 4.72 18.14 16.99
CA GLY A 107 3.65 18.28 17.98
C GLY A 107 2.26 18.46 17.37
N THR A 108 2.07 18.21 16.07
CA THR A 108 0.77 18.34 15.41
C THR A 108 -0.17 17.26 15.96
N PRO A 109 -1.32 17.64 16.55
CA PRO A 109 -2.29 16.66 17.05
C PRO A 109 -2.74 15.71 15.95
N ASP A 110 -2.94 14.43 16.32
CA ASP A 110 -3.50 13.36 15.47
C ASP A 110 -2.72 12.97 14.19
N LEU A 111 -1.59 13.64 13.91
CA LEU A 111 -0.77 13.35 12.74
C LEU A 111 -0.03 12.01 12.85
N TRP A 112 0.54 11.76 14.03
CA TRP A 112 1.35 10.57 14.32
C TRP A 112 0.48 9.52 14.98
N LYS A 113 0.08 8.50 14.22
CA LYS A 113 -0.82 7.46 14.70
C LYS A 113 -0.01 6.38 15.40
N PRO A 114 -0.33 6.01 16.66
CA PRO A 114 0.34 4.89 17.31
C PRO A 114 0.09 3.61 16.52
N CYS A 115 1.13 2.80 16.34
CA CYS A 115 0.98 1.48 15.74
C CYS A 115 0.26 0.52 16.70
N PRO A 116 -0.63 -0.32 16.19
CA PRO A 116 -1.32 -1.36 16.98
C PRO A 116 -0.39 -2.49 17.40
#